data_AF-A0A3D0MTX8-F1
#
_entry.id   AF-A0A3D0MTX8-F1
#
_cell.length_a   1.000
_cell.length_b   1.000
_cell.length_c   1.000
_cell.angle_alpha   90.00
_cell.angle_beta   90.00
_cell.angle_gamma   90.00
#
_symmetry.space_group_name_H-M   'P 1'
#
loop_
_entity.id
_entity.type
_entity.pdbx_description
1 polymer ?
#
loop_
_entity_poly.entity_id
_entity_poly.type
_entity_poly.pdbx_seq_one_letter_code
_entity_poly.pdbx_strand_id
1 'polypeptide(L)' 'MAIKELPPLRGRVLVIAYSAFGDIVQKMAGVKALKKCYPDLSVTWLSCSPYKQLVEVQPFVNDVLS' A
#
# COMPACT_ATOMS: atom_id res chain seq x y z
N MET A 1 -9.25 13.46 23.50
CA MET A 1 -8.30 13.69 22.39
C MET A 1 -9.12 13.62 21.11
N ALA A 2 -9.48 14.75 20.50
CA ALA A 2 -10.34 14.75 19.31
C ALA A 2 -9.52 14.22 18.12
N ILE A 3 -9.98 13.12 17.54
CA ILE A 3 -9.43 12.62 16.28
C ILE A 3 -9.89 13.62 15.23
N LYS A 4 -9.00 14.52 14.80
CA LYS A 4 -9.26 15.44 13.70
C LYS A 4 -9.60 14.57 12.49
N GLU A 5 -10.84 14.61 12.01
CA GLU A 5 -11.22 13.90 10.80
C GLU A 5 -10.27 14.35 9.69
N LEU A 6 -9.46 13.41 9.22
CA LEU A 6 -8.60 13.65 8.06
C LEU A 6 -9.52 13.83 6.87
N PRO A 7 -9.33 14.87 6.04
CA PRO A 7 -10.19 15.11 4.90
C PRO A 7 -10.22 13.86 4.01
N PRO A 8 -11.32 13.60 3.27
CA PRO A 8 -11.42 12.46 2.38
C PRO A 8 -10.29 12.53 1.34
N LEU A 9 -9.25 11.73 1.56
CA LEU A 9 -8.10 11.62 0.68
C LEU A 9 -8.49 10.68 -0.46
N ARG A 10 -9.07 11.26 -1.50
CA ARG A 10 -9.31 10.61 -2.78
C ARG A 10 -8.11 10.89 -3.68
N GLY A 11 -7.43 9.84 -4.11
CA GLY A 11 -6.20 10.01 -4.87
C GLY A 11 -5.52 8.71 -5.21
N ARG A 12 -4.31 8.83 -5.77
CA ARG A 12 -3.43 7.73 -6.11
C ARG A 12 -2.18 7.82 -5.25
N VAL A 13 -1.76 6.69 -4.68
CA VAL A 13 -0.52 6.57 -3.91
C VAL A 13 0.36 5.53 -4.59
N LEU A 14 1.63 5.90 -4.79
CA LEU A 14 2.67 4.99 -5.24
C LEU A 14 3.52 4.58 -4.05
N VAL A 15 3.58 3.28 -3.78
CA VAL A 15 4.43 2.69 -2.74
C VAL A 15 5.71 2.19 -3.39
N ILE A 16 6.84 2.76 -2.99
CA ILE A 16 8.16 2.35 -3.49
C ILE A 16 8.82 1.44 -2.44
N ALA A 17 8.99 0.16 -2.79
CA ALA A 17 9.63 -0.81 -1.92
C ALA A 17 10.54 -1.77 -2.69
N TYR A 18 11.76 -1.31 -2.97
CA TYR A 18 12.89 -2.13 -3.37
C TYR A 18 13.66 -2.54 -2.12
N SER A 19 13.32 -3.66 -1.51
CA SER A 19 14.09 -4.18 -0.39
C SER A 19 13.90 -5.69 -0.22
N ALA A 20 14.51 -6.25 0.83
CA ALA A 20 14.36 -7.63 1.25
C ALA A 20 12.90 -7.96 1.64
N PHE A 21 12.57 -9.26 1.62
CA PHE A 21 11.23 -9.78 1.95
C PHE A 21 10.65 -9.21 3.26
N GLY A 22 11.45 -9.14 4.33
CA GLY A 22 10.98 -8.66 5.63
C GLY A 22 10.44 -7.22 5.60
N ASP A 23 11.09 -6.34 4.84
CA ASP A 23 10.66 -4.95 4.71
C ASP A 23 9.38 -4.82 3.89
N ILE A 24 9.20 -5.67 2.88
CA ILE A 24 7.97 -5.72 2.09
C ILE A 24 6.78 -6.08 2.98
N VAL A 25 6.95 -7.12 3.81
CA VAL A 25 5.91 -7.56 4.77
C VAL A 25 5.56 -6.45 5.78
N GLN A 26 6.57 -5.76 6.32
CA GLN A 26 6.32 -4.65 7.25
C GLN A 26 5.61 -3.48 6.57
N LYS A 27 6.01 -3.11 5.34
CA LYS A 27 5.34 -2.06 4.56
C LYS A 27 3.89 -2.42 4.22
N MET A 28 3.60 -3.70 3.94
CA MET A 28 2.22 -4.15 3.69
C MET A 28 1.29 -3.84 4.86
N ALA A 29 1.75 -4.00 6.10
CA ALA A 29 0.94 -3.66 7.28
C ALA A 29 0.58 -2.16 7.30
N GLY A 30 1.54 -1.28 6.96
CA GLY A 30 1.31 0.16 6.85
C GLY A 30 0.33 0.51 5.73
N VAL A 31 0.47 -0.09 4.56
CA VAL A 31 -0.44 0.14 3.41
C VAL A 31 -1.85 -0.37 3.71
N LYS A 32 -1.98 -1.51 4.40
CA LYS A 32 -3.27 -2.02 4.87
C LYS A 32 -3.94 -1.03 5.82
N ALA A 33 -3.19 -0.45 6.76
CA ALA A 33 -3.71 0.58 7.66
C ALA A 33 -4.13 1.84 6.88
N LEU A 34 -3.31 2.28 5.91
CA LEU A 34 -3.62 3.41 5.04
C LEU A 34 -4.95 3.20 4.29
N LYS A 35 -5.13 2.05 3.65
CA LYS A 35 -6.36 1.70 2.92
C LYS A 35 -7.58 1.61 3.85
N LYS A 36 -7.39 1.17 5.11
CA LYS A 36 -8.46 1.17 6.12
C LYS A 36 -8.90 2.58 6.50
N CYS A 37 -7.97 3.52 6.63
CA CYS A 37 -8.27 4.92 6.92
C CYS A 37 -8.85 5.66 5.69
N TYR A 38 -8.42 5.27 4.49
CA TYR A 38 -8.84 5.87 3.23
C TYR A 38 -9.23 4.79 2.20
N PRO A 39 -10.47 4.27 2.27
CA PRO A 39 -10.92 3.19 1.38
C PRO A 39 -10.88 3.55 -0.11
N ASP A 40 -11.14 4.82 -0.44
CA ASP A 40 -11.19 5.36 -1.80
C ASP A 40 -9.80 5.54 -2.45
N LEU A 41 -8.72 5.35 -1.71
CA LEU A 41 -7.36 5.62 -2.17
C LEU A 41 -6.88 4.50 -3.09
N SER A 42 -6.51 4.79 -4.34
CA SER A 42 -5.95 3.79 -5.24
C SER A 42 -4.45 3.60 -4.96
N VAL A 43 -4.05 2.37 -4.67
CA VAL A 43 -2.68 2.03 -4.26
C VAL A 43 -1.97 1.29 -5.38
N THR A 44 -0.94 1.90 -5.94
CA THR A 44 -0.01 1.24 -6.87
C THR A 44 1.26 0.91 -6.11
N TRP A 45 1.80 -0.28 -6.29
CA TRP A 45 3.03 -0.71 -5.64
C TRP A 45 4.13 -0.98 -6.66
N LEU A 46 5.30 -0.40 -6.48
CA LEU A 46 6.48 -0.69 -7.28
C LEU A 46 7.32 -1.77 -6.57
N SER A 47 7.34 -2.98 -7.14
CA SER A 47 7.99 -4.17 -6.57
C SER A 47 8.96 -4.80 -7.56
N CYS A 48 10.11 -5.27 -7.07
CA CYS A 48 10.98 -6.16 -7.84
C CYS A 48 10.62 -7.63 -7.67
N SER A 49 11.04 -8.45 -8.64
CA SER A 49 11.11 -9.91 -8.50
C SER A 49 12.00 -10.28 -7.31
N PRO A 50 11.67 -11.34 -6.54
CA PRO A 50 10.58 -12.32 -6.75
C PRO A 50 9.24 -11.95 -6.09
N TYR A 51 9.09 -10.75 -5.52
CA TYR A 51 7.98 -10.46 -4.60
C TYR A 51 6.73 -9.88 -5.26
N LYS A 52 6.75 -9.67 -6.58
CA LYS A 52 5.61 -9.13 -7.33
C LYS A 52 4.30 -9.85 -7.01
N GLN A 53 4.30 -11.18 -7.13
CA GLN A 53 3.11 -12.01 -6.92
C GLN A 53 2.55 -11.89 -5.49
N LEU A 54 3.44 -11.76 -4.50
CA LEU A 54 3.04 -11.58 -3.10
C LEU A 54 2.30 -10.27 -2.89
N VAL A 55 2.71 -9.20 -3.59
CA VAL A 55 2.09 -7.88 -3.52
C VAL A 55 0.79 -7.84 -4.32
N GLU A 56 0.76 -8.47 -5.49
CA GLU A 56 -0.37 -8.47 -6.44
C GLU A 56 -1.65 -9.09 -5.85
N VAL A 57 -1.50 -10.13 -5.01
CA VAL A 57 -2.65 -10.81 -4.38
C VAL A 57 -3.26 -10.04 -3.20
N GLN A 58 -2.67 -8.91 -2.79
CA GLN A 58 -3.15 -8.19 -1.62
C GLN A 58 -4.40 -7.35 -1.96
N PRO A 59 -5.47 -7.43 -1.15
CA PRO A 59 -6.75 -6.75 -1.45
C PRO A 59 -6.68 -5.22 -1.32
N PHE A 60 -5.61 -4.70 -0.71
CA PHE A 60 -5.37 -3.27 -0.52
C PHE A 60 -4.43 -2.68 -1.57
N VAL A 61 -3.99 -3.47 -2.56
CA VAL A 61 -3.19 -3.03 -3.70
C VAL A 61 -4.05 -3.11 -4.95
N ASN A 62 -4.04 -2.04 -5.73
CA ASN A 62 -4.82 -1.91 -6.96
C ASN A 62 -3.99 -2.27 -8.20
N ASP A 63 -2.69 -2.02 -8.17
CA ASP A 63 -1.80 -2.27 -9.30
C ASP A 63 -0.36 -2.49 -8.83
N VAL A 64 0.43 -3.26 -9.60
CA VAL A 64 1.84 -3.55 -9.29
C VAL A 64 2.72 -3.26 -10.50
N LEU A 65 3.64 -2.31 -10.34
CA LEU A 65 4.69 -1.99 -11.30
C LEU A 65 5.94 -2.84 -10.99
N SER A 66 6.63 -3.30 -12.03
CA SER A 66 7.82 -4.16 -11.93
C SER A 66 8.86 -3.81 -12.98
#